data_AF-A0A7Y2L4J4-F1
#
_entry.id   AF-A0A7Y2L4J4-F1
#
_cell.length_a   1.000
_cell.length_b   1.000
_cell.length_c   1.000
_cell.angle_alpha   90.00
_cell.angle_beta   90.00
_cell.angle_gamma   90.00
#
_symmetry.space_group_name_H-M   'P 1'
#
loop_
_entity.id
_entity.type
_entity.pdbx_description
1 polymer ?
#
loop_
_entity_poly.entity_id
_entity_poly.type
_entity_poly.pdbx_seq_one_letter_code
_entity_poly.pdbx_strand_id
1 'polypeptide(L)'
;CGLAPELHRLEQLPLIDWPAATLAKQTLLRQLYEDFLLGEQPLLDDFLQFRDEGGEALENHCRFEALQAQHVAEQQSLDWRQWPEQWRDPDSPALLIFAEEQAHNIGYYAFCQWLIARCLAQAQKAAR
;
A
#
# COMPACT_ATOMS: atom_id res chain seq x y z
N CYS A 1 -4.72 17.80 0.26
CA CYS A 1 -5.07 16.96 -0.90
C CYS A 1 -6.32 17.39 -1.69
N GLY A 2 -7.17 18.34 -1.23
CA GLY A 2 -8.29 18.87 -2.06
C GLY A 2 -9.43 17.89 -2.37
N LEU A 3 -9.44 16.72 -1.74
CA LEU A 3 -10.36 15.61 -2.03
C LEU A 3 -11.78 15.79 -1.46
N ALA A 4 -12.00 16.74 -0.56
CA ALA A 4 -13.27 16.86 0.17
C ALA A 4 -14.53 16.96 -0.73
N PRO A 5 -14.53 17.75 -1.83
CA PRO A 5 -15.68 17.77 -2.75
C PRO A 5 -15.92 16.44 -3.45
N GLU A 6 -14.87 15.72 -3.81
CA GLU A 6 -14.98 14.44 -4.51
C GLU A 6 -15.44 13.32 -3.57
N LEU A 7 -14.93 13.27 -2.35
CA LEU A 7 -15.40 12.34 -1.32
C LEU A 7 -16.89 12.57 -1.03
N HIS A 8 -17.29 13.84 -0.87
CA HIS A 8 -18.69 14.18 -0.66
C HIS A 8 -19.57 13.73 -1.83
N ARG A 9 -19.13 13.96 -3.08
CA ARG A 9 -19.84 13.49 -4.28
C ARG A 9 -20.00 11.97 -4.29
N LEU A 10 -18.93 11.22 -3.98
CA LEU A 10 -18.92 9.76 -3.98
C LEU A 10 -19.86 9.17 -2.92
N GLU A 11 -19.94 9.78 -1.73
CA GLU A 11 -20.85 9.35 -0.66
C GLU A 11 -22.33 9.50 -1.02
N GLN A 12 -22.67 10.42 -1.93
CA GLN A 12 -24.05 10.63 -2.37
C GLN A 12 -24.48 9.67 -3.50
N LEU A 13 -23.56 8.87 -4.05
CA LEU A 13 -23.93 7.91 -5.09
C LEU A 13 -24.70 6.72 -4.50
N PRO A 14 -25.75 6.24 -5.18
CA PRO A 14 -26.53 5.09 -4.71
C PRO A 14 -25.74 3.77 -4.79
N LEU A 15 -24.67 3.73 -5.59
CA LEU A 15 -23.77 2.59 -5.75
C LEU A 15 -22.32 3.07 -5.65
N ILE A 16 -21.43 2.16 -5.23
CA ILE A 16 -20.01 2.45 -5.10
C ILE A 16 -19.38 2.58 -6.49
N ASP A 17 -18.88 3.77 -6.80
CA ASP A 17 -17.96 4.01 -7.93
C ASP A 17 -16.56 3.55 -7.54
N TRP A 18 -16.28 2.25 -7.75
CA TRP A 18 -15.03 1.62 -7.32
C TRP A 18 -13.76 2.29 -7.87
N PRO A 19 -13.67 2.64 -9.18
CA PRO A 19 -12.51 3.36 -9.70
C PRO A 19 -12.27 4.70 -9.01
N ALA A 20 -13.31 5.54 -8.93
CA ALA A 20 -13.16 6.88 -8.33
C ALA A 20 -12.90 6.81 -6.82
N ALA A 21 -13.59 5.91 -6.11
CA ALA A 21 -13.37 5.69 -4.69
C ALA A 21 -11.97 5.16 -4.39
N THR A 22 -11.44 4.26 -5.24
CA THR A 22 -10.07 3.75 -5.10
C THR A 22 -9.06 4.85 -5.30
N LEU A 23 -9.22 5.68 -6.35
CA LEU A 23 -8.32 6.80 -6.61
C LEU A 23 -8.33 7.82 -5.45
N ALA A 24 -9.51 8.18 -4.96
CA ALA A 24 -9.65 9.11 -3.83
C ALA A 24 -8.99 8.56 -2.56
N LYS A 25 -9.23 7.28 -2.22
CA LYS A 25 -8.61 6.62 -1.07
C LYS A 25 -7.10 6.53 -1.19
N GLN A 26 -6.58 6.10 -2.34
CA GLN A 26 -5.13 6.02 -2.59
C GLN A 26 -4.46 7.38 -2.49
N THR A 27 -5.09 8.43 -3.02
CA THR A 27 -4.58 9.81 -2.91
C THR A 27 -4.51 10.28 -1.44
N LEU A 28 -5.54 10.00 -0.65
CA LEU A 28 -5.56 10.33 0.77
C LEU A 28 -4.51 9.54 1.56
N LEU A 29 -4.45 8.22 1.37
CA LEU A 29 -3.52 7.32 2.06
C LEU A 29 -2.07 7.69 1.76
N ARG A 30 -1.74 8.05 0.52
CA ARG A 30 -0.39 8.52 0.18
C ARG A 30 -0.03 9.81 0.92
N GLN A 31 -0.94 10.79 0.99
CA GLN A 31 -0.68 11.99 1.77
C GLN A 31 -0.48 11.66 3.25
N LEU A 32 -1.31 10.79 3.82
CA LEU A 32 -1.17 10.36 5.21
C LEU A 32 0.17 9.66 5.47
N TYR A 33 0.67 8.89 4.50
CA TYR A 33 1.99 8.27 4.58
C TYR A 33 3.11 9.31 4.57
N GLU A 34 3.07 10.30 3.68
CA GLU A 34 4.05 11.40 3.70
C GLU A 34 4.04 12.14 5.05
N ASP A 35 2.85 12.46 5.56
CA ASP A 35 2.70 13.14 6.84
C ASP A 35 3.18 12.26 8.01
N PHE A 36 2.94 10.95 7.92
CA PHE A 36 3.38 9.95 8.90
C PHE A 36 4.91 9.85 8.97
N LEU A 37 5.60 9.87 7.83
CA LEU A 37 7.06 9.86 7.77
C LEU A 37 7.70 11.09 8.42
N LEU A 38 6.97 12.21 8.47
CA LEU A 38 7.40 13.46 9.12
C LEU A 38 6.90 13.59 10.57
N GLY A 39 6.08 12.65 11.02
CA GLY A 39 5.36 12.68 12.30
C GLY A 39 6.16 12.19 13.51
N GLU A 40 5.47 12.03 14.64
CA GLU A 40 6.07 11.68 15.93
C GLU A 40 6.43 10.18 16.07
N GLN A 41 7.50 9.92 16.84
CA GLN A 41 8.17 8.62 17.00
C GLN A 41 7.30 7.43 17.47
N PRO A 42 6.27 7.56 18.34
CA PRO A 42 5.61 6.37 18.89
C PRO A 42 4.85 5.53 17.86
N LEU A 43 4.27 6.15 16.83
CA LEU A 43 3.59 5.41 15.77
C LEU A 43 4.58 4.87 14.73
N LEU A 44 5.71 5.56 14.55
CA LEU A 44 6.79 5.08 13.69
C LEU A 44 7.42 3.82 14.27
N ASP A 45 7.67 3.78 15.58
CA ASP A 45 8.21 2.59 16.26
C ASP A 45 7.27 1.39 16.15
N ASP A 46 5.96 1.57 16.36
CA ASP A 46 4.94 0.52 16.19
C ASP A 46 4.88 -0.01 14.75
N PHE A 47 5.03 0.88 13.76
CA PHE A 47 5.12 0.49 12.36
C PHE A 47 6.39 -0.28 12.04
N LEU A 48 7.55 0.16 12.54
CA LEU A 48 8.81 -0.54 12.35
C LEU A 48 8.78 -1.93 13.00
N GLN A 49 8.20 -2.04 14.20
CA GLN A 49 7.98 -3.33 14.85
C GLN A 49 7.08 -4.23 14.01
N PHE A 50 5.97 -3.73 13.48
CA PHE A 50 5.10 -4.51 12.59
C PHE A 50 5.85 -5.01 11.34
N ARG A 51 6.75 -4.20 10.78
CA ARG A 51 7.57 -4.62 9.65
C ARG A 51 8.57 -5.71 10.02
N ASP A 52 9.22 -5.57 11.18
CA ASP A 52 10.15 -6.58 11.70
C ASP A 52 9.44 -7.92 11.97
N GLU A 53 8.27 -7.87 12.61
CA GLU A 53 7.44 -9.05 12.89
C GLU A 53 6.87 -9.70 11.62
N GLY A 54 6.49 -8.89 10.62
CA GLY A 54 6.02 -9.36 9.32
C GLY A 54 7.12 -9.96 8.45
N GLY A 55 8.38 -9.53 8.67
CA GLY A 55 9.58 -10.06 8.04
C GLY A 55 9.50 -10.14 6.52
N GLU A 56 10.14 -11.16 5.96
CA GLU A 56 10.27 -11.34 4.52
C GLU A 56 8.92 -11.53 3.80
N ALA A 57 7.94 -12.15 4.46
CA ALA A 57 6.62 -12.36 3.87
C ALA A 57 5.89 -11.03 3.60
N LEU A 58 5.95 -10.10 4.55
CA LEU A 58 5.38 -8.76 4.38
C LEU A 58 6.14 -7.97 3.31
N GLU A 59 7.47 -7.98 3.37
CA GLU A 59 8.31 -7.27 2.40
C GLU A 59 8.08 -7.77 0.96
N ASN A 60 7.98 -9.09 0.76
CA ASN A 60 7.67 -9.68 -0.55
C ASN A 60 6.25 -9.31 -1.02
N HIS A 61 5.28 -9.25 -0.10
CA HIS A 61 3.93 -8.77 -0.44
C HIS A 61 3.95 -7.32 -0.92
N CYS A 62 4.63 -6.43 -0.18
CA CYS A 62 4.69 -5.01 -0.54
C CYS A 62 5.46 -4.77 -1.84
N ARG A 63 6.53 -5.53 -2.11
CA ARG A 63 7.24 -5.53 -3.41
C ARG A 63 6.32 -5.95 -4.55
N PHE A 64 5.54 -7.01 -4.34
CA PHE A 64 4.57 -7.47 -5.32
C PHE A 64 3.50 -6.42 -5.62
N GLU A 65 2.96 -5.76 -4.58
CA GLU A 65 1.98 -4.67 -4.76
C GLU A 65 2.57 -3.50 -5.54
N ALA A 66 3.82 -3.11 -5.25
CA ALA A 66 4.52 -2.06 -5.97
C ALA A 66 4.74 -2.40 -7.46
N LEU A 67 5.18 -3.63 -7.75
CA LEU A 67 5.32 -4.13 -9.12
C LEU A 67 3.97 -4.13 -9.84
N GLN A 68 2.93 -4.67 -9.20
CA GLN A 68 1.60 -4.74 -9.79
C GLN A 68 1.10 -3.32 -10.15
N ALA A 69 1.29 -2.35 -9.27
CA ALA A 69 0.90 -0.97 -9.53
C ALA A 69 1.65 -0.35 -10.73
N GLN A 70 2.94 -0.66 -10.89
CA GLN A 70 3.69 -0.25 -12.07
C GLN A 70 3.14 -0.90 -13.36
N HIS A 71 2.89 -2.21 -13.33
CA HIS A 71 2.31 -2.92 -14.48
C HIS A 71 0.92 -2.40 -14.85
N VAL A 72 0.07 -2.03 -13.88
CA VAL A 72 -1.22 -1.33 -14.16
C VAL A 72 -0.97 -0.01 -14.88
N ALA A 73 -0.03 0.81 -14.38
CA ALA A 73 0.27 2.11 -14.96
C ALA A 73 0.79 2.00 -16.41
N GLU A 74 1.54 0.93 -16.70
CA GLU A 74 2.04 0.59 -18.03
C GLU A 74 0.99 -0.14 -18.91
N GLN A 75 -0.24 -0.32 -18.43
CA GLN A 75 -1.33 -1.05 -19.11
C GLN A 75 -0.95 -2.50 -19.48
N GLN A 76 -0.11 -3.11 -18.66
CA GLN A 76 0.34 -4.49 -18.82
C GLN A 76 -0.53 -5.46 -18.00
N SER A 77 -0.32 -6.76 -18.22
CA SER A 77 -1.07 -7.81 -17.52
C SER A 77 -0.79 -7.79 -16.02
N LEU A 78 -1.82 -8.04 -15.22
CA LEU A 78 -1.71 -8.22 -13.77
C LEU A 78 -1.35 -9.65 -13.37
N ASP A 79 -1.34 -10.57 -14.33
CA ASP A 79 -0.94 -11.95 -14.09
C ASP A 79 0.59 -12.02 -14.00
N TRP A 80 1.10 -12.18 -12.78
CA TRP A 80 2.52 -12.31 -12.49
C TRP A 80 3.20 -13.45 -13.26
N ARG A 81 2.42 -14.46 -13.69
CA ARG A 81 2.94 -15.58 -14.50
C ARG A 81 3.29 -15.14 -15.91
N GLN A 82 2.73 -14.03 -16.38
CA GLN A 82 3.01 -13.44 -17.69
C GLN A 82 4.14 -12.42 -17.63
N TRP A 83 4.64 -12.10 -16.44
CA TRP A 83 5.75 -11.17 -16.28
C TRP A 83 7.08 -11.83 -16.70
N PRO A 84 8.05 -11.03 -17.18
CA PRO A 84 9.41 -11.48 -17.40
C PRO A 84 9.98 -12.27 -16.21
N GLU A 85 10.84 -13.25 -16.47
CA GLU A 85 11.43 -14.14 -15.44
C GLU A 85 12.11 -13.37 -14.31
N GLN A 86 12.74 -12.25 -14.62
CA GLN A 86 13.37 -11.35 -13.66
C GLN A 86 12.41 -10.75 -12.60
N TRP A 87 11.09 -10.85 -12.81
CA TRP A 87 10.08 -10.39 -11.85
C TRP A 87 9.37 -11.54 -11.13
N ARG A 88 9.64 -12.78 -11.52
CA ARG A 88 9.03 -13.99 -10.97
C ARG A 88 9.88 -14.62 -9.86
N ASP A 89 11.16 -14.26 -9.79
CA ASP A 89 12.09 -14.69 -8.75
C ASP A 89 12.32 -13.57 -7.71
N PRO A 90 11.93 -13.79 -6.42
CA PRO A 90 12.11 -12.81 -5.36
C PRO A 90 13.59 -12.48 -5.06
N ASP A 91 14.52 -13.37 -5.39
CA ASP A 91 15.96 -13.17 -5.14
C ASP A 91 16.70 -12.63 -6.36
N SER A 92 15.98 -12.28 -7.43
CA SER A 92 16.60 -11.77 -8.65
C SER A 92 17.28 -10.40 -8.41
N PRO A 93 18.45 -10.15 -9.03
CA PRO A 93 19.12 -8.86 -8.94
C PRO A 93 18.24 -7.69 -9.42
N ALA A 94 17.35 -7.95 -10.39
CA ALA A 94 16.42 -6.94 -10.89
C ALA A 94 15.40 -6.52 -9.82
N LEU A 95 14.89 -7.47 -9.04
CA LEU A 95 13.96 -7.15 -7.95
C LEU A 95 14.65 -6.42 -6.80
N LEU A 96 15.92 -6.72 -6.52
CA LEU A 96 16.70 -5.99 -5.53
C LEU A 96 16.89 -4.52 -5.92
N ILE A 97 17.29 -4.26 -7.16
CA ILE A 97 17.41 -2.89 -7.69
C ILE A 97 16.06 -2.18 -7.65
N PHE A 98 15.00 -2.86 -8.09
CA PHE A 98 13.64 -2.32 -8.03
C PHE A 98 13.22 -1.99 -6.59
N ALA A 99 13.56 -2.84 -5.62
CA ALA A 99 13.23 -2.62 -4.22
C ALA A 99 13.93 -1.39 -3.65
N GLU A 100 15.16 -1.11 -4.08
CA GLU A 100 15.88 0.11 -3.73
C GLU A 100 15.24 1.35 -4.38
N GLU A 101 14.96 1.29 -5.68
CA GLU A 101 14.36 2.40 -6.44
C GLU A 101 12.93 2.71 -5.97
N GLN A 102 12.18 1.69 -5.56
CA GLN A 102 10.78 1.79 -5.13
C GLN A 102 10.63 1.69 -3.61
N ALA A 103 11.70 1.85 -2.83
CA ALA A 103 11.67 1.72 -1.38
C ALA A 103 10.58 2.57 -0.72
N HIS A 104 10.35 3.78 -1.26
CA HIS A 104 9.28 4.67 -0.80
C HIS A 104 7.88 4.09 -1.04
N ASN A 105 7.63 3.55 -2.23
CA ASN A 105 6.36 2.93 -2.59
C ASN A 105 6.13 1.62 -1.83
N ILE A 106 7.16 0.80 -1.67
CA ILE A 106 7.11 -0.43 -0.86
C ILE A 106 6.77 -0.08 0.59
N GLY A 107 7.41 0.94 1.15
CA GLY A 107 7.09 1.46 2.48
C GLY A 107 5.65 1.94 2.61
N TYR A 108 5.11 2.59 1.58
CA TYR A 108 3.69 2.96 1.52
C TYR A 108 2.74 1.75 1.58
N TYR A 109 3.04 0.67 0.85
CA TYR A 109 2.24 -0.56 0.93
C TYR A 109 2.34 -1.21 2.30
N ALA A 110 3.53 -1.26 2.89
CA ALA A 110 3.71 -1.76 4.26
C ALA A 110 2.90 -0.93 5.26
N PHE A 111 2.89 0.40 5.11
CA PHE A 111 2.06 1.31 5.91
C PHE A 111 0.57 1.03 5.75
N CYS A 112 0.10 0.76 4.53
CA CYS A 112 -1.29 0.36 4.30
C CYS A 112 -1.64 -0.95 5.03
N GLN A 113 -0.79 -1.98 4.94
CA GLN A 113 -1.00 -3.25 5.64
C GLN A 113 -1.02 -3.07 7.16
N TRP A 114 -0.13 -2.23 7.69
CA TRP A 114 -0.10 -1.86 9.10
C TRP A 114 -1.39 -1.16 9.56
N LEU A 115 -1.89 -0.19 8.79
CA LEU A 115 -3.17 0.47 9.07
C LEU A 115 -4.33 -0.53 9.07
N ILE A 116 -4.37 -1.46 8.12
CA ILE A 116 -5.39 -2.52 8.06
C ILE A 116 -5.35 -3.37 9.33
N ALA A 117 -4.17 -3.85 9.73
CA ALA A 117 -3.99 -4.67 10.93
C ALA A 117 -4.47 -3.95 12.19
N ARG A 118 -4.13 -2.67 12.34
CA ARG A 118 -4.55 -1.84 13.49
C ARG A 118 -6.05 -1.60 13.53
N CYS A 119 -6.63 -1.21 12.41
CA CYS A 119 -8.07 -0.98 12.30
C CYS A 119 -8.86 -2.26 12.60
N LEU A 120 -8.41 -3.41 12.10
CA LEU A 120 -9.02 -4.69 12.36
C LEU A 120 -8.93 -5.06 13.85
N ALA A 121 -7.76 -4.92 14.47
CA ALA A 121 -7.58 -5.18 15.89
C ALA A 121 -8.46 -4.26 16.76
N GLN A 122 -8.60 -2.99 16.40
CA GLN A 122 -9.46 -2.05 17.11
C GLN A 122 -10.94 -2.41 16.97
N ALA A 123 -11.40 -2.75 15.77
CA ALA A 123 -12.78 -3.19 15.55
C ALA A 123 -13.09 -4.47 16.36
N GLN A 124 -12.14 -5.43 16.39
CA GLN A 124 -12.30 -6.66 17.17
C GLN A 124 -12.38 -6.38 18.68
N LYS A 125 -11.60 -5.42 19.20
CA LYS A 125 -11.67 -5.02 20.61
C LYS A 125 -13.00 -4.34 20.95
N ALA A 126 -13.52 -3.50 20.07
CA ALA A 126 -14.79 -2.79 20.27
C ALA A 126 -16.02 -3.69 20.21
N ALA A 127 -15.92 -4.85 19.54
CA ALA A 127 -16.99 -5.84 19.42
C ALA A 127 -16.99 -6.90 20.54
N ARG A 128 -16.05 -6.84 21.49
CA ARG A 128 -16.02 -7.70 22.68
C ARG A 128 -16.73 -7.03 23.85
#